data_AF-A0A351Q545-F1
#
_entry.id   AF-A0A351Q545-F1
#
_cell.length_a   1.000
_cell.length_b   1.000
_cell.length_c   1.000
_cell.angle_alpha   90.00
_cell.angle_beta   90.00
_cell.angle_gamma   90.00
#
_symmetry.space_group_name_H-M   'P 1'
#
loop_
_entity.id
_entity.type
_entity.pdbx_description
1 polymer ?
#
loop_
_entity_poly.entity_id
_entity_poly.type
_entity_poly.pdbx_seq_one_letter_code
_entity_poly.pdbx_strand_id
1 'polypeptide(L)'
;MNIITIIQWRYLLIKFILAAVLLSGLSGCTNISPDESKSYRVDRYSLIRSAAYTQRELLAIELSGVSSVTQQRHQLLVGSYCDLIAREAIYSPNQPNTCNSSDESNSNTFSSQCVATFHRCVKTCDLRSSDCRSCEVAATKCQTSNQSDGSTLSGGQ
;
A
#
# COMPACT_ATOMS: atom_id res chain seq x y z
N MET A 1 -56.25 20.27 28.61
CA MET A 1 -54.92 19.68 28.31
C MET A 1 -53.89 20.78 28.47
N ASN A 2 -52.92 20.62 29.38
CA ASN A 2 -52.07 21.71 29.87
C ASN A 2 -50.90 22.00 28.92
N ILE A 3 -50.78 23.24 28.43
CA ILE A 3 -49.75 23.67 27.46
C ILE A 3 -48.31 23.39 27.94
N ILE A 4 -48.10 23.38 29.26
CA ILE A 4 -46.81 23.11 29.90
C ILE A 4 -46.31 21.68 29.64
N THR A 5 -47.21 20.68 29.58
CA THR A 5 -46.81 19.29 29.35
C THR A 5 -46.37 19.06 27.90
N ILE A 6 -46.94 19.80 26.95
CA ILE A 6 -46.57 19.73 25.52
C ILE A 6 -45.15 20.29 25.29
N ILE A 7 -44.80 21.38 25.98
CA ILE A 7 -43.48 22.01 25.86
C ILE A 7 -42.39 21.13 26.47
N GLN A 8 -42.64 20.54 27.65
CA GLN A 8 -41.70 19.61 28.29
C GLN A 8 -41.45 18.36 27.44
N TRP A 9 -42.49 17.83 26.79
CA TRP A 9 -42.37 16.63 25.95
C TRP A 9 -41.54 16.89 24.69
N ARG A 10 -41.71 18.06 24.06
CA ARG A 10 -40.88 18.49 22.92
C ARG A 10 -39.42 18.69 23.31
N TYR A 11 -39.14 19.25 24.48
CA TYR A 11 -37.78 19.45 24.96
C TYR A 11 -37.06 18.13 25.25
N LEU A 12 -37.76 17.16 25.84
CA LEU A 12 -37.22 15.82 26.10
C LEU A 12 -36.93 15.05 24.81
N LEU A 13 -37.81 15.13 23.81
CA LEU A 13 -37.60 14.51 22.49
C LEU A 13 -36.37 15.07 21.77
N ILE A 14 -36.17 16.39 21.80
CA ILE A 14 -35.00 17.03 21.17
C ILE A 14 -33.70 16.56 21.82
N LYS A 15 -33.64 16.44 23.16
CA LYS A 15 -32.45 15.92 23.84
C LYS A 15 -32.17 14.46 23.53
N PHE A 16 -33.22 13.64 23.39
CA PHE A 16 -33.09 12.23 23.05
C PHE A 16 -32.53 12.04 21.63
N ILE A 17 -33.01 12.85 20.67
CA ILE A 17 -32.51 12.83 19.28
C ILE A 17 -31.04 13.28 19.22
N LEU A 18 -30.67 14.35 19.93
CA LEU A 18 -29.28 14.82 20.01
C LEU A 18 -28.33 13.76 20.59
N ALA A 19 -28.75 13.04 21.64
CA ALA A 19 -27.97 11.95 22.20
C ALA A 19 -27.82 10.79 21.22
N ALA A 20 -28.89 10.39 20.53
CA ALA A 20 -28.85 9.31 19.54
C ALA A 20 -27.90 9.61 18.36
N VAL A 21 -27.91 10.85 17.84
CA VAL A 21 -27.02 11.27 16.75
C VAL A 21 -25.53 11.21 17.16
N LEU A 22 -25.21 11.57 18.40
CA LEU A 22 -23.84 11.50 18.92
C LEU A 22 -23.34 10.06 19.11
N LEU A 23 -24.24 9.13 19.50
CA LEU A 23 -23.90 7.71 19.68
C LEU A 23 -23.77 6.95 18.35
N SER A 24 -24.56 7.31 17.33
CA SER A 24 -24.48 6.69 15.99
C SER A 24 -23.25 7.12 15.17
N GLY A 25 -22.56 8.19 15.56
CA GLY A 25 -21.37 8.68 14.86
C GLY A 25 -20.09 7.86 15.10
N LEU A 26 -20.03 7.04 16.15
CA LEU A 26 -18.80 6.32 16.54
C LEU A 26 -18.70 4.87 16.03
N SER A 27 -19.75 4.31 15.42
CA SER A 27 -19.78 2.91 14.96
C SER A 27 -19.30 2.69 13.52
N GLY A 28 -18.73 3.72 12.87
CA GLY A 28 -18.36 3.70 11.45
C GLY A 28 -17.02 3.04 11.06
N CYS A 29 -16.23 2.46 11.98
CA CYS A 29 -14.85 2.04 11.68
C CYS A 29 -14.52 0.54 11.92
N THR A 30 -15.48 -0.39 11.84
CA THR A 30 -15.20 -1.82 12.13
C THR A 30 -15.30 -2.78 10.94
N ASN A 31 -15.39 -2.29 9.69
CA ASN A 31 -15.57 -3.15 8.49
C ASN A 31 -14.29 -3.55 7.75
N ILE A 32 -13.13 -3.59 8.40
CA ILE A 32 -11.91 -4.12 7.77
C ILE A 32 -11.59 -5.46 8.42
N SER A 33 -11.78 -6.55 7.68
CA SER A 33 -11.30 -7.87 8.08
C SER A 33 -9.80 -7.77 8.41
N PRO A 34 -9.40 -8.07 9.66
CA PRO A 34 -8.04 -7.82 10.12
C PRO A 34 -7.01 -8.77 9.50
N ASP A 35 -7.44 -9.86 8.86
CA ASP A 35 -6.55 -10.97 8.49
C ASP A 35 -5.86 -10.75 7.12
N GLU A 36 -6.61 -10.35 6.10
CA GLU A 36 -6.07 -10.12 4.75
C GLU A 36 -5.28 -8.80 4.65
N SER A 37 -5.64 -7.80 5.46
CA SER A 37 -5.02 -6.47 5.41
C SER A 37 -3.66 -6.39 6.12
N LYS A 38 -3.37 -7.25 7.10
CA LYS A 38 -2.14 -7.12 7.91
C LYS A 38 -0.86 -7.31 7.09
N SER A 39 -0.87 -8.23 6.12
CA SER A 39 0.26 -8.50 5.23
C SER A 39 0.51 -7.39 4.21
N TYR A 40 -0.50 -6.59 3.86
CA TYR A 40 -0.40 -5.46 2.93
C TYR A 40 -0.20 -4.10 3.62
N ARG A 41 -0.45 -3.98 4.93
CA ARG A 41 -0.31 -2.70 5.67
C ARG A 41 1.15 -2.32 5.95
N VAL A 42 1.57 -1.19 5.38
CA VAL A 42 2.90 -0.61 5.57
C VAL A 42 2.73 0.72 6.30
N ASP A 43 3.56 0.98 7.32
CA ASP A 43 3.50 2.26 8.06
C ASP A 43 4.06 3.43 7.23
N ARG A 44 3.60 4.66 7.51
CA ARG A 44 3.96 5.85 6.72
C ARG A 44 5.46 6.13 6.75
N TYR A 45 6.13 5.84 7.87
CA TYR A 45 7.58 6.02 7.98
C TYR A 45 8.35 5.08 7.04
N SER A 46 7.92 3.81 6.95
CA SER A 46 8.46 2.82 6.01
C SER A 46 8.25 3.25 4.57
N LEU A 47 7.06 3.78 4.25
CA LEU A 47 6.74 4.28 2.91
C LEU A 47 7.63 5.45 2.51
N ILE A 48 7.80 6.45 3.38
CA ILE A 48 8.67 7.62 3.11
C ILE A 48 10.13 7.18 2.96
N ARG A 49 10.61 6.30 3.85
CA ARG A 49 11.99 5.80 3.80
C ARG A 49 12.24 5.00 2.52
N SER A 50 11.28 4.17 2.13
CA SER A 50 11.35 3.43 0.88
C SER A 50 11.19 4.32 -0.34
N ALA A 51 10.42 5.40 -0.28
CA ALA A 51 10.33 6.38 -1.36
C ALA A 51 11.69 7.00 -1.68
N ALA A 52 12.39 7.47 -0.65
CA ALA A 52 13.73 8.03 -0.80
C ALA A 52 14.71 7.00 -1.39
N TYR A 53 14.63 5.75 -0.94
CA TYR A 53 15.45 4.66 -1.48
C TYR A 53 15.15 4.38 -2.96
N THR A 54 13.87 4.11 -3.27
CA THR A 54 13.42 3.74 -4.62
C THR A 54 13.74 4.83 -5.63
N GLN A 55 13.50 6.11 -5.29
CA GLN A 55 13.84 7.23 -6.16
C GLN A 55 15.35 7.33 -6.43
N ARG A 56 16.18 7.18 -5.38
CA ARG A 56 17.64 7.23 -5.53
C ARG A 56 18.15 6.11 -6.42
N GLU A 57 17.67 4.89 -6.22
CA GLU A 57 18.15 3.74 -7.00
C GLU A 57 17.64 3.78 -8.44
N LEU A 58 16.41 4.20 -8.68
CA LEU A 58 15.91 4.43 -10.05
C LEU A 58 16.70 5.51 -10.77
N LEU A 59 17.00 6.64 -10.09
CA LEU A 59 17.83 7.71 -10.65
C LEU A 59 19.27 7.23 -10.91
N ALA A 60 19.83 6.43 -10.01
CA ALA A 60 21.16 5.86 -10.19
C ALA A 60 21.21 4.93 -11.41
N ILE A 61 20.16 4.13 -11.64
CA ILE A 61 20.04 3.28 -12.84
C ILE A 61 20.02 4.15 -14.11
N GLU A 62 19.20 5.20 -14.12
CA GLU A 62 19.07 6.10 -15.28
C GLU A 62 20.39 6.83 -15.59
N LEU A 63 21.05 7.39 -14.58
CA LEU A 63 22.28 8.16 -14.73
C LEU A 63 23.50 7.31 -15.05
N SER A 64 23.53 6.06 -14.58
CA SER A 64 24.71 5.21 -14.73
C SER A 64 24.81 4.58 -16.12
N GLY A 65 23.71 4.54 -16.90
CA GLY A 65 23.69 3.90 -18.23
C GLY A 65 24.06 2.41 -18.19
N VAL A 66 24.03 1.80 -17.00
CA VAL A 66 24.61 0.48 -16.75
C VAL A 66 23.69 -0.61 -17.29
N SER A 67 24.15 -1.29 -18.33
CA SER A 67 23.57 -2.50 -18.92
C SER A 67 23.57 -3.72 -17.98
N SER A 68 24.14 -3.62 -16.77
CA SER A 68 24.23 -4.69 -15.78
C SER A 68 23.17 -4.64 -14.68
N VAL A 69 22.17 -3.75 -14.77
CA VAL A 69 21.04 -3.78 -13.85
C VAL A 69 20.18 -4.99 -14.21
N THR A 70 20.10 -5.97 -13.31
CA THR A 70 19.25 -7.14 -13.50
C THR A 70 17.81 -6.67 -13.73
N GLN A 71 17.16 -7.18 -14.78
CA GLN A 71 15.77 -6.84 -15.12
C GLN A 71 14.83 -6.98 -13.90
N GLN A 72 15.06 -8.00 -13.07
CA GLN A 72 14.34 -8.25 -11.82
C GLN A 72 14.46 -7.11 -10.79
N ARG A 73 15.65 -6.52 -10.68
CA ARG A 73 15.90 -5.38 -9.77
C ARG A 73 15.15 -4.15 -10.27
N HIS A 74 15.23 -3.88 -11.57
CA HIS A 74 14.51 -2.76 -12.17
C HIS A 74 12.99 -2.93 -11.99
N GLN A 75 12.45 -4.13 -12.24
CA GLN A 75 11.04 -4.45 -12.01
C GLN A 75 10.61 -4.27 -10.55
N LEU A 76 11.42 -4.68 -9.57
CA LEU A 76 11.16 -4.43 -8.15
C LEU A 76 11.05 -2.92 -7.87
N LEU A 77 12.02 -2.13 -8.34
CA LEU A 77 12.07 -0.70 -8.05
C LEU A 77 10.91 0.06 -8.72
N VAL A 78 10.56 -0.30 -9.95
CA VAL A 78 9.38 0.25 -10.64
C VAL A 78 8.10 -0.18 -9.93
N GLY A 79 7.96 -1.45 -9.54
CA GLY A 79 6.81 -1.94 -8.77
C GLY A 79 6.67 -1.23 -7.42
N SER A 80 7.79 -0.99 -6.74
CA SER A 80 7.85 -0.18 -5.53
C SER A 80 7.40 1.26 -5.77
N TYR A 81 7.85 1.88 -6.86
CA TYR A 81 7.44 3.23 -7.23
C TYR A 81 5.94 3.33 -7.49
N CYS A 82 5.37 2.36 -8.22
CA CYS A 82 3.93 2.30 -8.47
C CYS A 82 3.11 2.11 -7.18
N ASP A 83 3.52 1.22 -6.28
CA ASP A 83 2.84 1.00 -4.98
C ASP A 83 2.93 2.27 -4.09
N LEU A 84 4.05 2.99 -4.12
CA LEU A 84 4.22 4.25 -3.40
C LEU A 84 3.29 5.36 -3.93
N ILE A 85 3.04 5.42 -5.23
CA ILE A 85 2.04 6.34 -5.80
C ILE A 85 0.63 5.91 -5.40
N ALA A 86 0.31 4.62 -5.53
CA ALA A 86 -1.01 4.08 -5.17
C ALA A 86 -1.36 4.31 -3.70
N ARG A 87 -0.36 4.35 -2.81
CA ARG A 87 -0.51 4.65 -1.38
C ARG A 87 -0.34 6.13 -1.03
N GLU A 88 -0.25 7.01 -2.03
CA GLU A 88 -0.07 8.46 -1.86
C GLU A 88 1.17 8.84 -1.03
N ALA A 89 2.20 7.97 -1.02
CA ALA A 89 3.47 8.24 -0.35
C ALA A 89 4.39 9.14 -1.19
N ILE A 90 4.22 9.11 -2.52
CA ILE A 90 4.87 9.98 -3.49
C ILE A 90 3.80 10.58 -4.39
N TYR A 91 3.93 11.87 -4.69
CA TYR A 91 3.16 12.52 -5.75
C TYR A 91 3.91 12.44 -7.08
N SER A 92 3.26 11.91 -8.12
CA SER A 92 3.82 11.79 -9.47
C SER A 92 2.77 12.16 -10.52
N PRO A 93 2.74 13.40 -11.04
CA PRO A 93 1.74 13.83 -12.01
C PRO A 93 1.91 13.14 -13.37
N ASN A 94 3.14 12.74 -13.71
CA ASN A 94 3.48 12.00 -14.93
C ASN A 94 3.84 10.56 -14.55
N GLN A 95 2.87 9.80 -14.04
CA GLN A 95 3.10 8.41 -13.66
C GLN A 95 3.45 7.57 -14.90
N PRO A 96 4.44 6.66 -14.82
CA PRO A 96 4.75 5.74 -15.89
C PRO A 96 3.54 4.89 -16.27
N ASN A 97 3.35 4.62 -17.56
CA ASN A 97 2.30 3.72 -18.05
C ASN A 97 2.37 2.33 -17.40
N THR A 98 3.56 1.91 -16.96
CA THR A 98 3.78 0.64 -16.24
C THR A 98 3.07 0.56 -14.89
N CYS A 99 2.61 1.69 -14.34
CA CYS A 99 1.85 1.70 -13.09
C CYS A 99 0.33 1.74 -13.30
N ASN A 100 -0.15 1.82 -14.54
CA ASN A 100 -1.58 1.80 -14.84
C ASN A 100 -2.06 0.34 -14.87
N SER A 101 -2.65 -0.10 -13.77
CA SER A 101 -3.15 -1.47 -13.58
C SER A 101 -4.39 -1.85 -14.41
N SER A 102 -4.80 -1.01 -15.37
CA SER A 102 -5.97 -1.28 -16.23
C SER A 102 -5.73 -2.36 -17.29
N ASP A 103 -4.47 -2.75 -17.50
CA ASP A 103 -4.13 -3.89 -18.35
C ASP A 103 -3.84 -5.13 -17.50
N GLU A 104 -4.89 -5.88 -17.13
CA GLU A 104 -4.78 -7.21 -16.48
C GLU A 104 -3.91 -8.21 -17.29
N SER A 105 -3.63 -7.90 -18.56
CA SER A 105 -2.80 -8.71 -19.46
C SER A 105 -1.29 -8.50 -19.31
N ASN A 106 -0.83 -7.50 -18.54
CA ASN A 106 0.60 -7.29 -18.28
C ASN A 106 1.05 -8.02 -17.00
N SER A 107 1.37 -9.31 -17.16
CA SER A 107 1.92 -10.23 -16.15
C SER A 107 3.26 -9.81 -15.48
N ASN A 108 3.74 -8.60 -15.75
CA ASN A 108 5.00 -8.04 -15.24
C ASN A 108 4.81 -7.19 -13.96
N THR A 109 3.66 -7.28 -13.31
CA THR A 109 3.41 -6.56 -12.06
C THR A 109 4.05 -7.31 -10.90
N PHE A 110 4.98 -6.66 -10.20
CA PHE A 110 5.57 -7.19 -8.97
C PHE A 110 4.48 -7.34 -7.91
N SER A 111 4.44 -8.48 -7.22
CA SER A 111 3.42 -8.78 -6.22
C SER A 111 3.37 -7.69 -5.15
N SER A 112 2.19 -7.12 -4.95
CA SER A 112 1.92 -6.04 -4.01
C SER A 112 2.30 -6.42 -2.57
N GLN A 113 2.21 -7.72 -2.22
CA GLN A 113 2.66 -8.27 -0.93
C GLN A 113 4.19 -8.30 -0.79
N CYS A 114 4.91 -8.65 -1.87
CA CYS A 114 6.36 -8.61 -1.88
C CYS A 114 6.88 -7.18 -1.82
N VAL A 115 6.22 -6.24 -2.51
CA VAL A 115 6.51 -4.80 -2.39
C VAL A 115 6.24 -4.29 -0.97
N ALA A 116 5.12 -4.68 -0.34
CA ALA A 116 4.83 -4.31 1.05
C ALA A 116 5.93 -4.82 2.01
N THR A 117 6.43 -6.04 1.79
CA THR A 117 7.52 -6.61 2.57
C THR A 117 8.84 -5.88 2.34
N PHE A 118 9.13 -5.51 1.08
CA PHE A 118 10.27 -4.68 0.73
C PHE A 118 10.25 -3.35 1.48
N HIS A 119 9.12 -2.64 1.49
CA HIS A 119 8.98 -1.37 2.20
C HIS A 119 9.26 -1.50 3.70
N ARG A 120 8.77 -2.56 4.34
CA ARG A 120 9.05 -2.84 5.77
C ARG A 120 10.52 -3.15 6.02
N CYS A 121 11.18 -3.84 5.09
CA CYS A 121 12.61 -4.13 5.20
C CYS A 121 13.44 -2.85 5.06
N VAL A 122 13.11 -1.98 4.10
CA VAL A 122 13.85 -0.72 3.89
C VAL A 122 13.79 0.21 5.12
N LYS A 123 12.75 0.06 5.97
CA LYS A 123 12.67 0.76 7.25
C LYS A 123 13.87 0.52 8.16
N THR A 124 14.58 -0.60 8.08
CA THR A 124 15.65 -0.97 9.03
C THR A 124 17.06 -0.80 8.47
N CYS A 125 17.25 -0.74 7.16
CA CYS A 125 18.57 -0.60 6.54
C CYS A 125 19.10 0.85 6.56
N ASP A 126 20.40 1.06 6.37
CA ASP A 126 20.93 2.41 6.11
C ASP A 126 20.78 2.76 4.62
N LEU A 127 20.06 3.86 4.35
CA LEU A 127 19.80 4.35 2.99
C LEU A 127 21.07 4.82 2.26
N ARG A 128 22.15 5.15 2.98
CA ARG A 128 23.39 5.67 2.40
C ARG A 128 24.37 4.55 2.03
N SER A 129 24.22 3.37 2.61
CA SER A 129 25.07 2.21 2.36
C SER A 129 24.43 1.24 1.36
N SER A 130 25.11 0.11 1.11
CA SER A 130 24.56 -1.00 0.35
C SER A 130 23.65 -1.93 1.16
N ASP A 131 23.36 -1.64 2.43
CA ASP A 131 22.66 -2.57 3.34
C ASP A 131 21.24 -2.91 2.87
N CYS A 132 20.58 -1.95 2.21
CA CYS A 132 19.25 -2.15 1.65
C CYS A 132 19.22 -3.14 0.47
N ARG A 133 20.37 -3.53 -0.12
CA ARG A 133 20.43 -4.58 -1.15
C ARG A 133 19.88 -5.92 -0.66
N SER A 134 20.03 -6.22 0.63
CA SER A 134 19.45 -7.43 1.23
C SER A 134 17.91 -7.44 1.12
N CYS A 135 17.27 -6.29 1.24
CA CYS A 135 15.83 -6.12 1.07
C CYS A 135 15.41 -6.33 -0.38
N GLU A 136 16.21 -5.86 -1.36
CA GLU A 136 15.94 -6.15 -2.78
C GLU A 136 15.94 -7.65 -3.04
N VAL A 137 16.98 -8.36 -2.58
CA VAL A 137 17.11 -9.82 -2.75
C VAL A 137 15.95 -10.57 -2.10
N ALA A 138 15.55 -10.18 -0.89
CA ALA A 138 14.41 -10.79 -0.20
C ALA A 138 13.10 -10.59 -0.97
N ALA A 139 12.88 -9.39 -1.51
CA ALA A 139 11.68 -9.08 -2.28
C ALA A 139 11.64 -9.85 -3.61
N THR A 140 12.76 -9.92 -4.34
CA THR A 140 12.84 -10.69 -5.59
C THR A 140 12.60 -12.18 -5.35
N LYS A 141 13.11 -12.74 -4.25
CA LYS A 141 12.80 -14.14 -3.86
C LYS A 141 11.30 -14.34 -3.60
N CYS A 142 10.66 -13.42 -2.87
CA CYS A 142 9.21 -13.44 -2.65
C CYS A 142 8.44 -13.46 -3.98
N GLN A 143 8.86 -12.68 -4.96
CA GLN A 143 8.23 -12.64 -6.28
C GLN A 143 8.32 -13.99 -7.01
N THR A 144 9.50 -14.63 -6.99
CA THR A 144 9.69 -15.93 -7.65
C THR A 144 8.87 -17.04 -6.99
N SER A 145 8.70 -17.00 -5.67
CA SER A 145 7.85 -17.97 -4.95
C SER A 145 6.38 -17.80 -5.33
N ASN A 146 5.87 -16.56 -5.35
CA ASN A 146 4.49 -16.29 -5.74
C ASN A 146 4.17 -16.70 -7.19
N GLN A 147 5.11 -16.57 -8.12
CA GLN A 147 4.93 -17.02 -9.51
C GLN A 147 4.87 -18.56 -9.63
N SER A 148 5.57 -19.26 -8.76
CA SER A 148 5.59 -20.73 -8.73
C SER A 148 4.26 -21.30 -8.22
N ASP A 149 3.66 -20.64 -7.23
CA ASP A 149 2.36 -21.05 -6.66
C ASP A 149 1.18 -20.72 -7.59
N GLY A 150 1.28 -19.68 -8.44
CA GLY A 150 0.27 -19.37 -9.45
C GLY A 150 0.26 -20.33 -10.64
N SER A 151 1.38 -21.00 -10.92
CA SER A 151 1.55 -21.89 -12.07
C SER A 151 1.00 -23.31 -11.84
N THR A 152 0.71 -23.70 -10.60
CA THR A 152 0.18 -25.03 -10.25
C THR A 152 -1.36 -25.11 -10.28
N LEU A 153 -2.06 -23.98 -10.42
CA LEU A 153 -3.53 -23.91 -10.46
C LEU A 153 -4.13 -23.84 -11.87
N SER A 154 -3.31 -23.71 -12.93
CA SER A 154 -3.78 -23.59 -14.32
C SER A 154 -3.61 -24.88 -15.16
N GLY A 155 -3.56 -26.04 -14.50
CA GLY A 155 -3.36 -27.36 -15.13
C GLY A 155 -4.48 -28.36 -14.86
N GLY A 156 -5.72 -27.89 -14.69
CA GLY A 156 -6.87 -28.73 -14.38
C GLY A 156 -8.12 -28.35 -15.14
N GLN A 157 -8.19 -28.73 -16.43
CA GLN A 157 -9.35 -29.34 -17.09
C GLN A 157 -9.01 -29.73 -18.53
#